data_AF-A0A2V9GE31-F1
#
_entry.id   AF-A0A2V9GE31-F1
#
_cell.length_a   1.000
_cell.length_b   1.000
_cell.length_c   1.000
_cell.angle_alpha   90.00
_cell.angle_beta   90.00
_cell.angle_gamma   90.00
#
_symmetry.space_group_name_H-M   'P 1'
#
loop_
_entity.id
_entity.type
_entity.pdbx_description
1 polymer ?
#
loop_
_entity_poly.entity_id
_entity_poly.type
_entity_poly.pdbx_seq_one_letter_code
_entity_poly.pdbx_strand_id
1 'polypeptide(L)'
;MRSLTTFPAKRVEGEGDENGDDGHKGHFRFEAERECKASGGMDFEETDSGRGIKGSVDTYTAVGNTATITGAGTLLDGTPVHYTAIVLGNAPLIGANRFAISWVTSTLSVFHTSGALTDGYIAVHAQ
;
A
#
# COMPACT_ATOMS: atom_id res chain seq x y z
N MET A 1 15.21 21.97 -29.05
CA MET A 1 15.38 20.79 -28.18
C MET A 1 14.44 20.94 -27.01
N ARG A 2 13.37 20.13 -26.92
CA ARG A 2 12.57 20.01 -25.70
C ARG A 2 13.24 18.94 -24.85
N SER A 3 13.67 19.31 -23.64
CA SER A 3 14.19 18.35 -22.66
C SER A 3 13.06 17.39 -22.30
N LEU A 4 13.13 16.14 -22.78
CA LEU A 4 12.36 15.03 -22.22
C LEU A 4 13.05 14.62 -20.92
N THR A 5 12.66 15.27 -19.82
CA THR A 5 12.84 14.70 -18.49
C THR A 5 11.45 14.44 -17.96
N THR A 6 10.84 13.36 -18.44
CA THR A 6 9.72 12.75 -17.72
C THR A 6 10.31 12.16 -16.44
N PHE A 7 10.27 12.93 -15.36
CA PHE A 7 10.41 12.36 -14.02
C PHE A 7 9.32 11.31 -13.88
N PRO A 8 9.59 10.10 -13.37
CA PRO A 8 8.53 9.13 -13.16
C PRO A 8 7.44 9.79 -12.29
N ALA A 9 6.20 9.74 -12.76
CA ALA A 9 5.02 10.26 -12.07
C ALA A 9 4.65 9.43 -10.82
N LYS A 10 5.50 8.47 -10.45
CA LYS A 10 5.40 7.63 -9.26
C LYS A 10 5.71 8.44 -8.02
N ARG A 11 4.71 8.61 -7.16
CA ARG A 11 4.85 9.40 -5.93
C ARG A 11 4.93 8.51 -4.71
N VAL A 12 4.27 7.36 -4.73
CA VAL A 12 4.29 6.39 -3.65
C VAL A 12 4.30 5.01 -4.26
N GLU A 13 5.34 4.21 -4.01
CA GLU A 13 5.42 2.82 -4.46
C GLU A 13 6.07 1.96 -3.37
N GLY A 14 5.76 0.67 -3.38
CA GLY A 14 6.33 -0.26 -2.42
C GLY A 14 6.01 -1.69 -2.75
N GLU A 15 6.93 -2.56 -2.36
CA GLU A 15 6.82 -4.00 -2.49
C GLU A 15 7.65 -4.64 -1.38
N GLY A 16 7.09 -5.64 -0.71
CA GLY A 16 7.82 -6.38 0.32
C GLY A 16 6.92 -7.26 1.17
N ASP A 17 7.59 -8.02 2.02
CA ASP A 17 6.98 -8.86 3.03
C ASP A 17 6.99 -8.15 4.38
N GLU A 18 5.93 -8.35 5.15
CA GLU A 18 5.81 -7.90 6.54
C GLU A 18 5.49 -9.08 7.47
N ASN A 19 6.00 -8.98 8.70
CA ASN A 19 5.41 -9.71 9.81
C ASN A 19 4.40 -8.77 10.47
N GLY A 20 3.12 -9.10 10.31
CA GLY A 20 2.03 -8.39 10.97
C GLY A 20 2.14 -8.51 12.48
N ASP A 21 1.78 -7.45 13.18
CA ASP A 21 1.69 -7.40 14.64
C ASP A 21 0.60 -8.36 15.17
N ASP A 22 -0.29 -8.83 14.29
CA ASP A 22 -1.28 -9.89 14.56
C ASP A 22 -0.71 -11.32 14.43
N GLY A 23 0.58 -11.45 14.10
CA GLY A 23 1.29 -12.72 14.00
C GLY A 23 1.25 -13.37 12.62
N HIS A 24 0.58 -12.75 11.65
CA HIS A 24 0.48 -13.23 10.28
C HIS A 24 1.57 -12.67 9.38
N LYS A 25 1.86 -13.36 8.27
CA LYS A 25 2.85 -12.88 7.28
C LYS A 25 2.14 -12.32 6.06
N GLY A 26 2.33 -11.03 5.82
CA GLY A 26 1.75 -10.32 4.69
C GLY A 26 2.77 -10.10 3.58
N HIS A 27 2.33 -10.21 2.33
CA HIS A 27 3.02 -9.64 1.18
C HIS A 27 2.19 -8.47 0.65
N PHE A 28 2.82 -7.36 0.33
CA PHE A 28 2.14 -6.23 -0.30
C PHE A 28 2.89 -5.73 -1.52
N ARG A 29 2.12 -5.15 -2.44
CA ARG A 29 2.62 -4.38 -3.57
C ARG A 29 1.66 -3.24 -3.87
N PHE A 30 2.18 -2.02 -3.97
CA PHE A 30 1.38 -0.88 -4.40
C PHE A 30 2.17 0.11 -5.23
N GLU A 31 1.42 0.85 -6.03
CA GLU A 31 1.93 1.95 -6.83
C GLU A 31 0.84 3.02 -6.90
N ALA A 32 1.21 4.27 -6.66
CA ALA A 32 0.34 5.43 -6.76
C ALA A 32 1.03 6.55 -7.53
N GLU A 33 0.48 6.88 -8.69
CA GLU A 33 0.93 7.93 -9.58
C GLU A 33 -0.03 9.12 -9.54
N ARG A 34 0.45 10.32 -9.87
CA ARG A 34 -0.42 11.51 -10.03
C ARG A 34 -0.05 12.30 -11.27
N GLU A 35 -0.61 11.90 -12.41
CA GLU A 35 -0.53 12.70 -13.64
C GLU A 35 -1.71 13.68 -13.78
N CYS A 36 -2.88 13.40 -13.20
CA CYS A 36 -4.06 14.29 -13.13
C CYS A 36 -5.09 13.84 -12.08
N LYS A 37 -5.21 12.52 -11.88
CA LYS A 37 -5.90 11.84 -10.78
C LYS A 37 -4.93 10.81 -10.19
N ALA A 38 -5.15 10.37 -8.96
CA ALA A 38 -4.38 9.23 -8.48
C ALA A 38 -4.77 8.00 -9.29
N SER A 39 -3.77 7.24 -9.72
CA SER A 39 -3.94 5.98 -10.44
C SER A 39 -2.88 5.00 -9.99
N GLY A 40 -3.22 3.71 -10.03
CA GLY A 40 -2.30 2.63 -9.68
C GLY A 40 -3.03 1.47 -9.02
N GLY A 41 -2.26 0.57 -8.40
CA GLY A 41 -2.75 -0.69 -7.84
C GLY A 41 -2.35 -0.88 -6.38
N MET A 42 -3.11 -1.72 -5.69
CA MET A 42 -2.82 -2.24 -4.36
C MET A 42 -3.13 -3.73 -4.35
N ASP A 43 -2.11 -4.54 -4.05
CA ASP A 43 -2.24 -5.95 -3.76
C ASP A 43 -1.71 -6.18 -2.34
N PHE A 44 -2.48 -6.92 -1.54
CA PHE A 44 -2.09 -7.35 -0.20
C PHE A 44 -2.57 -8.77 0.03
N GLU A 45 -1.73 -9.65 0.56
CA GLU A 45 -2.10 -11.03 0.88
C GLU A 45 -1.35 -11.54 2.11
N GLU A 46 -2.09 -12.00 3.11
CA GLU A 46 -1.58 -12.85 4.18
C GLU A 46 -1.51 -14.29 3.70
N THR A 47 -0.29 -14.79 3.48
CA THR A 47 -0.09 -16.10 2.86
C THR A 47 -0.58 -17.26 3.73
N ASP A 48 -0.59 -17.07 5.05
CA ASP A 48 -0.94 -18.10 6.03
C ASP A 48 -2.42 -18.12 6.40
N SER A 49 -3.12 -16.98 6.33
CA SER A 49 -4.56 -16.88 6.61
C SER A 49 -5.43 -16.91 5.36
N GLY A 50 -4.84 -16.69 4.17
CA GLY A 50 -5.57 -16.57 2.91
C GLY A 50 -6.43 -15.30 2.83
N ARG A 51 -6.19 -14.31 3.70
CA ARG A 51 -6.84 -13.00 3.65
C ARG A 51 -6.05 -12.10 2.72
N GLY A 52 -6.73 -11.42 1.80
CA GLY A 52 -6.06 -10.53 0.87
C GLY A 52 -7.03 -9.69 0.07
N ILE A 53 -6.49 -8.67 -0.58
CA ILE A 53 -7.21 -7.71 -1.41
C ILE A 53 -6.40 -7.46 -2.68
N LYS A 54 -7.12 -7.24 -3.78
CA LYS A 54 -6.59 -6.61 -5.00
C LYS A 54 -7.45 -5.41 -5.35
N GLY A 55 -6.84 -4.26 -5.62
CA GLY A 55 -7.58 -3.02 -5.75
C GLY A 55 -6.88 -1.93 -6.56
N SER A 56 -7.63 -0.88 -6.83
CA SER A 56 -7.12 0.35 -7.43
C SER A 56 -6.73 1.35 -6.34
N VAL A 57 -5.89 2.32 -6.71
CA VAL A 57 -5.66 3.52 -5.90
C VAL A 57 -6.55 4.65 -6.40
N ASP A 58 -7.42 5.18 -5.54
CA ASP A 58 -8.33 6.29 -5.88
C ASP A 58 -7.74 7.64 -5.48
N THR A 59 -7.05 7.68 -4.34
CA THR A 59 -6.35 8.86 -3.85
C THR A 59 -5.22 8.47 -2.89
N TYR A 60 -4.24 9.34 -2.77
CA TYR A 60 -3.22 9.25 -1.74
C TYR A 60 -2.84 10.65 -1.24
N THR A 61 -2.33 10.72 -0.02
CA THR A 61 -1.71 11.91 0.56
C THR A 61 -0.35 11.53 1.12
N ALA A 62 0.71 12.25 0.74
CA ALA A 62 2.06 12.04 1.22
C ALA A 62 2.53 13.24 2.06
N VAL A 63 3.07 12.98 3.25
CA VAL A 63 3.64 13.97 4.17
C VAL A 63 4.97 13.43 4.70
N GLY A 64 6.07 14.09 4.33
CA GLY A 64 7.41 13.60 4.64
C GLY A 64 7.64 12.20 4.07
N ASN A 65 7.91 11.24 4.95
CA ASN A 65 8.15 9.84 4.60
C ASN A 65 6.90 8.95 4.73
N THR A 66 5.75 9.54 5.06
CA THR A 66 4.50 8.81 5.27
C THR A 66 3.55 9.07 4.11
N ALA A 67 2.84 8.03 3.67
CA ALA A 67 1.72 8.19 2.76
C ALA A 67 0.49 7.43 3.25
N THR A 68 -0.68 8.03 3.06
CA THR A 68 -1.98 7.39 3.21
C THR A 68 -2.55 7.15 1.83
N ILE A 69 -2.94 5.92 1.53
CA ILE A 69 -3.48 5.46 0.26
C ILE A 69 -4.88 4.92 0.51
N THR A 70 -5.84 5.32 -0.30
CA THR A 70 -7.21 4.77 -0.22
C THR A 70 -7.70 4.39 -1.60
N GLY A 71 -8.50 3.33 -1.66
CA GLY A 71 -9.13 2.96 -2.91
C GLY A 71 -10.20 1.90 -2.76
N ALA A 72 -10.81 1.53 -3.88
CA ALA A 72 -11.65 0.35 -3.99
C ALA A 72 -10.79 -0.91 -4.16
N GLY A 73 -11.21 -2.01 -3.55
CA GLY A 73 -10.59 -3.32 -3.70
C GLY A 73 -11.60 -4.45 -3.68
N THR A 74 -11.13 -5.63 -4.03
CA THR A 74 -11.89 -6.88 -4.02
C THR A 74 -11.10 -7.88 -3.21
N LEU A 75 -11.74 -8.48 -2.20
CA LEU A 75 -11.13 -9.57 -1.43
C LEU A 75 -10.97 -10.82 -2.29
N LEU A 76 -10.15 -11.77 -1.86
CA LEU A 76 -9.92 -13.02 -2.60
C LEU A 76 -11.20 -13.86 -2.81
N ASP A 77 -12.22 -13.67 -1.97
CA ASP A 77 -13.54 -14.30 -2.10
C ASP A 77 -14.51 -13.55 -3.06
N GLY A 78 -14.07 -12.44 -3.65
CA GLY A 78 -14.87 -11.59 -4.54
C GLY A 78 -15.64 -10.47 -3.85
N THR A 79 -15.55 -10.34 -2.52
CA THR A 79 -16.26 -9.27 -1.78
C THR A 79 -15.65 -7.90 -2.09
N PRO A 80 -16.45 -6.92 -2.56
CA PRO A 80 -15.97 -5.56 -2.77
C PRO A 80 -15.80 -4.83 -1.43
N VAL A 81 -14.71 -4.08 -1.29
CA VAL A 81 -14.37 -3.31 -0.10
C VAL A 81 -13.76 -1.95 -0.47
N HIS A 82 -13.82 -1.01 0.46
CA HIS A 82 -12.93 0.16 0.46
C HIS A 82 -11.84 -0.06 1.49
N TYR A 83 -10.59 0.20 1.09
CA TYR A 83 -9.44 0.03 1.96
C TYR A 83 -8.74 1.37 2.23
N THR A 84 -8.02 1.41 3.34
CA THR A 84 -7.05 2.44 3.67
C THR A 84 -5.74 1.75 4.03
N ALA A 85 -4.66 2.13 3.34
CA ALA A 85 -3.30 1.75 3.67
C ALA A 85 -2.50 2.97 4.12
N ILE A 86 -1.63 2.78 5.10
CA ILE A 86 -0.70 3.79 5.61
C ILE A 86 0.69 3.19 5.55
N VAL A 87 1.62 3.93 4.94
CA VAL A 87 2.97 3.47 4.71
C VAL A 87 3.96 4.49 5.25
N LEU A 88 5.01 3.99 5.91
CA LEU A 88 6.17 4.76 6.31
C LEU A 88 7.37 4.22 5.54
N GLY A 89 7.88 5.02 4.61
CA GLY A 89 8.97 4.65 3.71
C GLY A 89 10.25 5.43 3.91
N ASN A 90 11.16 5.28 2.94
CA ASN A 90 12.45 5.95 2.87
C ASN A 90 13.34 5.74 4.10
N ALA A 91 13.09 4.70 4.91
CA ALA A 91 13.94 4.39 6.03
C ALA A 91 15.21 3.68 5.53
N PRO A 92 16.41 4.06 6.02
CA PRO A 92 17.67 3.53 5.52
C PRO A 92 18.00 2.11 6.01
N LEU A 93 17.13 1.50 6.83
CA LEU A 93 17.34 0.22 7.49
C LEU A 93 16.19 -0.74 7.17
N ILE A 94 16.52 -2.00 6.88
CA ILE A 94 15.55 -3.10 6.79
C ILE A 94 14.82 -3.21 8.15
N GLY A 95 13.50 -3.35 8.14
CA GLY A 95 12.67 -3.33 9.36
C GLY A 95 12.23 -1.95 9.84
N ALA A 96 12.74 -0.86 9.25
CA ALA A 96 12.33 0.50 9.64
C ALA A 96 11.19 1.05 8.77
N ASN A 97 11.01 0.54 7.55
CA ASN A 97 9.81 0.78 6.77
C ASN A 97 8.63 0.04 7.42
N ARG A 98 7.46 0.69 7.45
CA ARG A 98 6.24 0.12 8.04
C ARG A 98 5.09 0.20 7.07
N PHE A 99 4.26 -0.84 7.10
CA PHE A 99 3.02 -0.92 6.36
C PHE A 99 1.88 -1.17 7.34
N ALA A 100 0.71 -0.62 7.00
CA ALA A 100 -0.53 -0.89 7.69
C ALA A 100 -1.66 -0.83 6.67
N ILE A 101 -2.61 -1.75 6.76
CA ILE A 101 -3.79 -1.76 5.90
C ILE A 101 -5.03 -2.10 6.73
N SER A 102 -6.16 -1.55 6.31
CA SER A 102 -7.47 -1.84 6.89
C SER A 102 -8.56 -1.75 5.84
N TRP A 103 -9.63 -2.51 6.02
CA TRP A 103 -10.86 -2.42 5.24
C TRP A 103 -12.05 -2.87 6.08
N VAL A 104 -13.23 -2.43 5.68
CA VAL A 104 -14.51 -2.83 6.28
C VAL A 104 -15.40 -3.44 5.20
N THR A 105 -15.93 -4.62 5.45
CA THR A 105 -16.87 -5.28 4.53
C THR A 105 -18.29 -4.72 4.68
N SER A 106 -19.16 -5.00 3.71
CA SER A 106 -20.59 -4.66 3.77
C SER A 106 -21.33 -5.31 4.95
N THR A 107 -20.79 -6.41 5.49
CA THR A 107 -21.29 -7.09 6.70
C THR A 107 -20.73 -6.49 7.99
N LEU A 108 -20.03 -5.35 7.91
CA LEU A 108 -19.37 -4.68 9.03
C LEU A 108 -18.22 -5.49 9.68
N SER A 109 -17.67 -6.48 8.97
CA SER A 109 -16.44 -7.14 9.40
C SER A 109 -15.27 -6.21 9.14
N VAL A 110 -14.40 -6.05 10.14
CA VAL A 110 -13.21 -5.20 10.05
C VAL A 110 -11.98 -6.09 9.94
N PHE A 111 -11.14 -5.79 8.95
CA PHE A 111 -9.77 -6.28 8.92
C PHE A 111 -8.81 -5.12 9.15
N HIS A 112 -7.77 -5.38 9.92
CA HIS A 112 -6.65 -4.47 10.10
C HIS A 112 -5.40 -5.26 10.42
N THR A 113 -4.30 -4.93 9.77
CA THR A 113 -2.97 -5.39 10.15
C THR A 113 -1.95 -4.27 9.94
N SER A 114 -0.82 -4.40 10.63
CA SER A 114 0.33 -3.52 10.49
C SER A 114 1.60 -4.27 10.82
N GLY A 115 2.69 -3.95 10.13
CA GLY A 115 3.96 -4.62 10.34
C GLY A 115 5.16 -3.76 9.97
N ALA A 116 6.32 -4.18 10.48
CA ALA A 116 7.60 -3.76 9.92
C ALA A 116 7.94 -4.67 8.74
N LEU A 117 8.50 -4.07 7.69
CA LEU A 117 8.97 -4.83 6.53
C LEU A 117 10.12 -5.75 6.93
N THR A 118 10.00 -7.03 6.62
CA THR A 118 11.10 -7.98 6.75
C THR A 118 12.08 -7.91 5.59
N ASP A 119 11.61 -7.47 4.43
CA ASP A 119 12.39 -7.20 3.23
C ASP A 119 11.72 -6.14 2.35
N GLY A 120 12.20 -5.96 1.12
CA GLY A 120 11.59 -5.03 0.17
C GLY A 120 11.83 -3.55 0.49
N TYR A 121 10.95 -2.69 0.00
CA TYR A 121 11.09 -1.24 0.10
C TYR A 121 9.74 -0.53 0.08
N ILE A 122 9.73 0.68 0.64
CA ILE A 122 8.68 1.68 0.44
C ILE A 122 9.36 2.99 0.06
N ALA A 123 9.00 3.53 -1.09
CA ALA A 123 9.45 4.83 -1.56
C ALA A 123 8.30 5.84 -1.50
N VAL A 124 8.53 6.93 -0.77
CA VAL A 124 7.59 8.06 -0.69
C VAL A 124 8.29 9.29 -1.24
N HIS A 125 7.87 9.75 -2.42
CA HIS A 125 8.44 10.92 -3.07
C HIS A 125 7.62 12.15 -2.67
N ALA A 126 8.24 13.03 -1.87
CA ALA A 126 7.65 14.29 -1.46
C ALA A 126 7.30 15.18 -2.67
N GLN A 127 6.31 16.06 -2.49
CA GLN A 127 5.84 16.99 -3.53
C GLN A 127 6.77 18.17 -3.73
#